data_AF-A0AAW1V8H5-F1
#
_entry.id   AF-A0AAW1V8H5-F1
#
_cell.length_a   1.000
_cell.length_b   1.000
_cell.length_c   1.000
_cell.angle_alpha   90.00
_cell.angle_beta   90.00
_cell.angle_gamma   90.00
#
_symmetry.space_group_name_H-M   'P 1'
#
loop_
_entity.id
_entity.type
_entity.pdbx_description
1 polymer ?
#
loop_
_entity_poly.entity_id
_entity_poly.type
_entity_poly.pdbx_seq_one_letter_code
_entity_poly.pdbx_strand_id
1 'polypeptide(L)'
;MMDVQRSICPLLRNPRTYDPDTIDLLSDIKQRDYWLTCLDQMMKKFITKAAVLNPEDLRAEEKAKKSYQSFHMLTEKLKDNPHLLNPLSVRTLLEFNEDNLRDNNFKDAWFHQKQKETNLAFQQFLSRLKYIDSIESFNDRWLEVIQGVLAGNVFDWGSKAVSDILDGNPDFDLNNAVGIIQPRPWFKDNFDLFVDKIKTCPYEKVVIFVDNAGIDFVLGILPLTRELLKLDTKVILVGNSMPALNDVTYKELKSYIDEASHYCNILKNAVKDNKLLCCENGQKGPCLDLTNLPKALCNIMLTTDCVILEGMGRAIQTNFYATFIVDCLKLAVLKNEWLAKSLGASQFFVVCDFKIAT
;
A
#
# COMPACT_ATOMS: atom_id res chain seq x y z
N MET A 1 -21.08 -16.57 1.00
CA MET A 1 -20.72 -15.14 0.99
C MET A 1 -21.82 -14.42 0.25
N MET A 2 -22.43 -13.39 0.84
CA MET A 2 -23.30 -12.50 0.05
C MET A 2 -22.44 -11.90 -1.06
N ASP A 3 -22.93 -11.94 -2.29
CA ASP A 3 -22.23 -11.40 -3.45
C ASP A 3 -22.04 -9.89 -3.22
N VAL A 4 -20.81 -9.47 -2.93
CA VAL A 4 -20.52 -8.07 -2.63
C VAL A 4 -20.65 -7.31 -3.94
N GLN A 5 -21.74 -6.55 -4.09
CA GLN A 5 -21.98 -5.77 -5.30
C GLN A 5 -20.78 -4.85 -5.57
N ARG A 6 -20.17 -5.01 -6.75
CA ARG A 6 -19.02 -4.23 -7.20
C ARG A 6 -19.45 -3.00 -7.99
N SER A 7 -18.65 -1.95 -7.96
CA SER A 7 -18.91 -0.68 -8.65
C SER A 7 -17.60 0.03 -8.96
N ILE A 8 -17.62 0.82 -10.04
CA ILE A 8 -16.51 1.71 -10.39
C ILE A 8 -16.43 2.82 -9.34
N CYS A 9 -15.21 3.23 -8.99
CA CYS A 9 -14.94 4.33 -8.09
C CYS A 9 -15.62 5.62 -8.60
N PRO A 10 -16.48 6.26 -7.79
CA PRO A 10 -17.23 7.45 -8.23
C PRO A 10 -16.35 8.69 -8.35
N LEU A 11 -15.13 8.65 -7.80
CA LEU A 11 -14.19 9.76 -7.81
C LEU A 11 -13.32 9.80 -9.08
N LEU A 12 -13.34 8.74 -9.91
CA LEU A 12 -12.62 8.73 -11.17
C LEU A 12 -13.18 9.79 -12.11
N ARG A 13 -12.30 10.63 -12.66
CA ARG A 13 -12.69 11.67 -13.62
C ARG A 13 -13.20 11.09 -14.94
N ASN A 14 -12.50 10.09 -15.46
CA ASN A 14 -12.80 9.48 -16.76
C ASN A 14 -12.92 7.95 -16.60
N PRO A 15 -13.99 7.43 -15.95
CA PRO A 15 -14.09 6.00 -15.63
C PRO A 15 -14.13 5.10 -16.86
N ARG A 16 -14.55 5.62 -18.03
CA ARG A 16 -14.63 4.84 -19.28
C ARG A 16 -13.27 4.57 -19.92
N THR A 17 -12.28 5.41 -19.67
CA THR A 17 -10.92 5.33 -20.24
C THR A 17 -9.88 5.07 -19.16
N TYR A 18 -10.33 4.77 -17.94
CA TYR A 18 -9.44 4.46 -16.84
C TYR A 18 -8.83 3.08 -17.05
N ASP A 19 -7.51 3.03 -16.98
CA ASP A 19 -6.72 1.82 -16.89
C ASP A 19 -6.01 1.84 -15.54
N PRO A 20 -6.19 0.82 -14.68
CA PRO A 20 -5.44 0.75 -13.44
C PRO A 20 -3.94 0.60 -13.70
N ASP A 21 -3.51 -0.13 -14.74
CA ASP A 21 -2.14 -0.61 -14.89
C ASP A 21 -1.24 0.45 -15.56
N THR A 22 -0.14 0.82 -14.89
CA THR A 22 0.78 1.86 -15.40
C THR A 22 1.68 1.34 -16.52
N ILE A 23 1.93 0.04 -16.56
CA ILE A 23 2.82 -0.60 -17.51
C ILE A 23 2.10 -1.65 -18.36
N ASP A 24 2.41 -1.67 -19.64
CA ASP A 24 1.84 -2.62 -20.62
C ASP A 24 2.80 -3.80 -20.83
N LEU A 25 2.46 -4.96 -20.25
CA LEU A 25 3.24 -6.19 -20.45
C LEU A 25 2.77 -6.99 -21.68
N LEU A 26 1.64 -6.66 -22.30
CA LEU A 26 1.18 -7.31 -23.53
C LEU A 26 1.99 -6.84 -24.73
N SER A 27 2.15 -5.53 -24.88
CA SER A 27 2.82 -4.95 -26.05
C SER A 27 4.33 -4.78 -25.87
N ASP A 28 4.80 -4.54 -24.65
CA ASP A 28 6.23 -4.31 -24.38
C ASP A 28 6.95 -5.58 -23.92
N ILE A 29 7.68 -6.19 -24.86
CA ILE A 29 8.45 -7.43 -24.64
C ILE A 29 9.52 -7.23 -23.55
N LYS A 30 10.21 -6.08 -23.53
CA LYS A 30 11.30 -5.85 -22.56
C LYS A 30 10.74 -5.77 -21.14
N GLN A 31 9.58 -5.12 -20.99
CA GLN A 31 8.88 -5.06 -19.70
C GLN A 31 8.38 -6.42 -19.28
N ARG A 32 7.76 -7.15 -20.21
CA ARG A 32 7.26 -8.50 -19.96
C ARG A 32 8.38 -9.42 -19.48
N ASP A 33 9.49 -9.49 -20.20
CA ASP A 33 10.61 -10.38 -19.85
C ASP A 33 11.18 -10.04 -18.47
N TYR A 34 11.32 -8.75 -18.16
CA TYR A 34 11.76 -8.29 -16.85
C TYR A 34 10.79 -8.72 -15.75
N TRP A 35 9.50 -8.41 -15.87
CA TRP A 35 8.52 -8.64 -14.81
C TRP A 35 8.20 -10.11 -14.60
N LEU A 36 8.11 -10.92 -15.66
CA LEU A 36 7.96 -12.37 -15.54
C LEU A 36 9.15 -12.97 -14.79
N THR A 37 10.38 -12.56 -15.12
CA THR A 37 11.59 -13.02 -14.42
C THR A 37 11.64 -12.54 -12.97
N CYS A 38 11.32 -11.27 -12.73
CA CYS A 38 11.36 -10.67 -11.40
C CYS A 38 10.37 -11.35 -10.45
N LEU A 39 9.13 -11.55 -10.89
CA LEU A 39 8.09 -12.19 -10.08
C LEU A 39 8.36 -13.69 -9.88
N ASP A 40 8.88 -14.40 -10.90
CA ASP A 40 9.28 -15.81 -10.76
C ASP A 40 10.33 -15.98 -9.64
N GLN A 41 11.37 -15.11 -9.64
CA GLN A 41 12.40 -15.12 -8.61
C GLN A 41 11.84 -14.78 -7.23
N MET A 42 10.91 -13.83 -7.14
CA MET A 42 10.25 -13.48 -5.88
C MET A 42 9.50 -14.68 -5.30
N MET A 43 8.72 -15.40 -6.11
CA MET A 43 7.98 -16.58 -5.66
C MET A 43 8.91 -17.74 -5.31
N LYS A 44 10.03 -17.89 -6.03
CA LYS A 44 11.06 -18.87 -5.70
C LYS A 44 11.68 -18.59 -4.33
N LYS A 45 11.97 -17.33 -4.01
CA LYS A 45 12.47 -16.91 -2.68
C LYS A 45 11.44 -17.18 -1.58
N PHE A 46 10.14 -17.05 -1.84
CA PHE A 46 9.11 -17.34 -0.84
C PHE A 46 9.18 -18.78 -0.30
N ILE A 47 9.59 -19.76 -1.12
CA ILE A 47 9.78 -21.15 -0.68
C ILE A 47 10.68 -21.24 0.57
N THR A 48 11.78 -20.49 0.58
CA THR A 48 12.74 -20.54 1.69
C THR A 48 12.24 -19.85 2.95
N LYS A 49 11.22 -18.99 2.83
CA LYS A 49 10.60 -18.26 3.95
C LYS A 49 9.32 -18.93 4.46
N ALA A 50 8.70 -19.81 3.67
CA ALA A 50 7.37 -20.35 3.95
C ALA A 50 7.24 -20.98 5.35
N ALA A 51 8.21 -21.80 5.76
CA ALA A 51 8.20 -22.45 7.07
C ALA A 51 8.38 -21.46 8.24
N VAL A 52 9.20 -20.42 8.07
CA VAL A 52 9.41 -19.38 9.09
C VAL A 52 8.16 -18.50 9.23
N LEU A 53 7.54 -18.16 8.10
CA LEU A 53 6.33 -17.34 8.07
C LEU A 53 5.07 -18.08 8.55
N ASN A 54 5.07 -19.42 8.44
CA ASN A 54 3.94 -20.29 8.78
C ASN A 54 4.40 -21.45 9.68
N PRO A 55 4.86 -21.16 10.91
CA PRO A 55 5.51 -22.15 11.79
C PRO A 55 4.60 -23.31 12.22
N GLU A 56 3.28 -23.08 12.23
CA GLU A 56 2.28 -24.10 12.58
C GLU A 56 1.99 -25.10 11.44
N ASP A 57 2.47 -24.84 10.22
CA ASP A 57 2.25 -25.69 9.06
C ASP A 57 3.54 -26.41 8.66
N LEU A 58 3.70 -27.64 9.15
CA LEU A 58 4.86 -28.50 8.85
C LEU A 58 5.06 -28.78 7.35
N ARG A 59 4.04 -28.54 6.51
CA ARG A 59 4.09 -28.69 5.05
C ARG A 59 4.16 -27.36 4.31
N ALA A 60 4.42 -26.24 5.00
CA ALA A 60 4.48 -24.92 4.38
C ALA A 60 5.48 -24.88 3.21
N GLU A 61 6.69 -25.41 3.39
CA GLU A 61 7.69 -25.42 2.31
C GLU A 61 7.23 -26.26 1.09
N GLU A 62 6.60 -27.42 1.31
CA GLU A 62 6.06 -28.27 0.25
C GLU A 62 4.94 -27.55 -0.53
N LYS A 63 4.00 -26.93 0.20
CA LYS A 63 2.90 -26.14 -0.39
C LYS A 63 3.42 -24.93 -1.16
N ALA A 64 4.46 -24.27 -0.66
CA ALA A 64 5.12 -23.16 -1.33
C ALA A 64 5.81 -23.62 -2.63
N LYS A 65 6.49 -24.77 -2.62
CA LYS A 65 7.07 -25.38 -3.83
C LYS A 65 6.00 -25.66 -4.89
N LYS A 66 4.86 -26.24 -4.48
CA LYS A 66 3.73 -26.50 -5.38
C LYS A 66 3.14 -25.21 -5.95
N SER A 67 2.99 -24.18 -5.12
CA SER A 67 2.56 -22.84 -5.58
C SER A 67 3.55 -22.28 -6.60
N TYR A 68 4.85 -22.29 -6.29
CA TYR A 68 5.88 -21.83 -7.23
C TYR A 68 5.84 -22.57 -8.57
N GLN A 69 5.69 -23.90 -8.57
CA GLN A 69 5.61 -24.68 -9.82
C GLN A 69 4.45 -24.23 -10.72
N SER A 70 3.27 -23.99 -10.14
CA SER A 70 2.12 -23.46 -10.89
C SER A 70 2.38 -22.07 -11.45
N PHE A 71 3.00 -21.18 -10.66
CA PHE A 71 3.35 -19.83 -11.08
C PHE A 71 4.42 -19.85 -12.19
N HIS A 72 5.48 -20.63 -12.02
CA HIS A 72 6.55 -20.78 -13.00
C HIS A 72 6.03 -21.33 -14.34
N MET A 73 5.12 -22.31 -14.30
CA MET A 73 4.50 -22.82 -15.52
C MET A 73 3.68 -21.74 -16.24
N LEU A 74 2.99 -20.85 -15.50
CA LEU A 74 2.28 -19.72 -16.09
C LEU A 74 3.27 -18.73 -16.72
N THR A 75 4.36 -18.36 -16.04
CA THR A 75 5.33 -17.39 -16.55
C THR A 75 6.01 -17.90 -17.82
N GLU A 76 6.40 -19.18 -17.89
CA GLU A 76 6.94 -19.77 -19.13
C GLU A 76 5.93 -19.72 -20.28
N LYS A 77 4.66 -20.08 -20.04
CA LYS A 77 3.61 -20.00 -21.06
C LYS A 77 3.36 -18.56 -21.54
N LEU A 78 3.47 -17.57 -20.66
CA LEU A 78 3.27 -16.15 -21.00
C LEU A 78 4.42 -15.54 -21.80
N LYS A 79 5.62 -16.11 -21.75
CA LYS A 79 6.73 -15.72 -22.64
C LYS A 79 6.37 -16.01 -24.10
N ASP A 80 5.80 -17.19 -24.36
CA ASP A 80 5.41 -17.64 -25.70
C ASP A 80 4.06 -17.08 -26.15
N ASN A 81 3.07 -17.02 -25.25
CA ASN A 81 1.73 -16.55 -25.55
C ASN A 81 1.21 -15.58 -24.46
N PRO A 82 1.52 -14.27 -24.58
CA PRO A 82 1.15 -13.27 -23.58
C PRO A 82 -0.37 -13.08 -23.44
N HIS A 83 -1.17 -13.46 -24.46
CA HIS A 83 -2.63 -13.35 -24.42
C HIS A 83 -3.32 -14.40 -23.54
N LEU A 84 -2.57 -15.35 -22.95
CA LEU A 84 -3.13 -16.31 -21.98
C LEU A 84 -3.67 -15.64 -20.71
N LEU A 85 -3.17 -14.45 -20.38
CA LEU A 85 -3.69 -13.62 -19.30
C LEU A 85 -4.10 -12.27 -19.90
N ASN A 86 -5.35 -11.86 -19.68
CA ASN A 86 -5.88 -10.62 -20.23
C ASN A 86 -6.68 -9.84 -19.17
N PRO A 87 -6.24 -8.64 -18.75
CA PRO A 87 -4.97 -8.02 -19.14
C PRO A 87 -3.76 -8.79 -18.60
N LEU A 88 -2.62 -8.75 -19.30
CA LEU A 88 -1.34 -9.17 -18.72
C LEU A 88 -0.68 -7.94 -18.11
N SER A 89 -0.60 -7.92 -16.78
CA SER A 89 -0.03 -6.82 -16.01
C SER A 89 0.61 -7.33 -14.71
N VAL A 90 1.39 -6.49 -14.04
CA VAL A 90 1.97 -6.86 -12.74
C VAL A 90 0.87 -7.19 -11.73
N ARG A 91 -0.22 -6.41 -11.72
CA ARG A 91 -1.39 -6.65 -10.87
C ARG A 91 -1.97 -8.04 -11.08
N THR A 92 -2.29 -8.41 -12.32
CA THR A 92 -2.91 -9.70 -12.62
C THR A 92 -1.99 -10.88 -12.33
N LEU A 93 -0.68 -10.72 -12.50
CA LEU A 93 0.32 -11.72 -12.10
C LEU A 93 0.39 -11.89 -10.57
N LEU A 94 0.39 -10.78 -9.82
CA LEU A 94 0.39 -10.81 -8.36
C LEU A 94 -0.92 -11.39 -7.81
N GLU A 95 -2.07 -11.03 -8.39
CA GLU A 95 -3.36 -11.63 -8.05
C GLU A 95 -3.39 -13.14 -8.31
N PHE A 96 -2.85 -13.60 -9.45
CA PHE A 96 -2.73 -15.02 -9.73
C PHE A 96 -1.86 -15.74 -8.69
N ASN A 97 -0.75 -15.13 -8.27
CA ASN A 97 0.08 -15.69 -7.22
C ASN A 97 -0.68 -15.84 -5.90
N GLU A 98 -1.40 -14.80 -5.49
CA GLU A 98 -2.18 -14.82 -4.25
C GLU A 98 -3.30 -15.87 -4.30
N ASP A 99 -3.97 -16.04 -5.44
CA ASP A 99 -4.94 -17.13 -5.63
C ASP A 99 -4.28 -18.50 -5.52
N ASN A 100 -3.13 -18.68 -6.16
CA ASN A 100 -2.38 -19.93 -6.13
C ASN A 100 -1.87 -20.30 -4.73
N LEU A 101 -1.43 -19.31 -3.93
CA LEU A 101 -1.10 -19.52 -2.52
C LEU A 101 -2.33 -19.99 -1.72
N ARG A 102 -3.49 -19.34 -1.93
CA ARG A 102 -4.76 -19.72 -1.28
C ARG A 102 -5.22 -21.13 -1.67
N ASP A 103 -5.12 -21.49 -2.94
CA ASP A 103 -5.44 -22.83 -3.45
C ASP A 103 -4.54 -23.92 -2.85
N ASN A 104 -3.32 -23.54 -2.43
CA ASN A 104 -2.39 -24.40 -1.70
C ASN A 104 -2.50 -24.26 -0.17
N ASN A 105 -3.60 -23.68 0.33
CA ASN A 105 -3.98 -23.54 1.73
C ASN A 105 -3.20 -22.51 2.56
N PHE A 106 -2.52 -21.56 1.93
CA PHE A 106 -2.08 -20.35 2.63
C PHE A 106 -3.23 -19.36 2.72
N LYS A 107 -3.90 -19.30 3.88
CA LYS A 107 -4.99 -18.32 4.11
C LYS A 107 -4.46 -16.89 4.15
N ASP A 108 -3.36 -16.70 4.87
CA ASP A 108 -2.56 -15.50 4.94
C ASP A 108 -1.12 -15.94 5.21
N ALA A 109 -0.30 -15.96 4.17
CA ALA A 109 1.08 -16.44 4.27
C ALA A 109 1.97 -15.56 5.14
N TRP A 110 1.55 -14.32 5.44
CA TRP A 110 2.35 -13.29 6.11
C TRP A 110 1.80 -12.91 7.48
N PHE A 111 0.73 -13.56 7.93
CA PHE A 111 0.02 -13.24 9.17
C PHE A 111 0.94 -13.09 10.39
N HIS A 112 1.80 -14.07 10.65
CA HIS A 112 2.69 -14.04 11.81
C HIS A 112 3.73 -12.92 11.73
N GLN A 113 4.27 -12.67 10.52
CA GLN A 113 5.20 -11.57 10.29
C GLN A 113 4.53 -10.22 10.53
N LYS A 114 3.35 -9.99 9.91
CA LYS A 114 2.55 -8.78 10.10
C LYS A 114 2.24 -8.53 11.57
N GLN A 115 1.82 -9.57 12.30
CA GLN A 115 1.50 -9.46 13.72
C GLN A 115 2.75 -9.09 14.55
N LYS A 116 3.88 -9.75 14.30
CA LYS A 116 5.14 -9.45 14.98
C LYS A 116 5.57 -8.00 14.74
N GLU A 117 5.63 -7.56 13.49
CA GLU A 117 6.07 -6.21 13.13
C GLU A 117 5.12 -5.14 13.67
N THR A 118 3.81 -5.37 13.60
CA THR A 118 2.81 -4.44 14.11
C THR A 118 2.91 -4.27 15.62
N ASN A 119 3.08 -5.38 16.36
CA ASN A 119 3.25 -5.32 17.81
C ASN A 119 4.52 -4.56 18.19
N LEU A 120 5.63 -4.76 17.46
CA LEU A 120 6.87 -4.00 17.67
C LEU A 120 6.71 -2.52 17.34
N ALA A 121 5.96 -2.18 16.27
CA ALA A 121 5.69 -0.79 15.91
C ALA A 121 4.85 -0.08 17.00
N PHE A 122 3.86 -0.74 17.60
CA PHE A 122 3.05 -0.16 18.68
C PHE A 122 3.87 0.18 19.93
N GLN A 123 4.97 -0.53 20.20
CA GLN A 123 5.88 -0.18 21.30
C GLN A 123 6.51 1.21 21.14
N GLN A 124 6.64 1.69 19.89
CA GLN A 124 7.20 2.99 19.55
C GLN A 124 6.14 4.06 19.25
N PHE A 125 4.86 3.67 19.19
CA PHE A 125 3.80 4.54 18.71
C PHE A 125 3.61 5.79 19.59
N LEU A 126 3.58 5.62 20.92
CA LEU A 126 3.38 6.76 21.83
C LEU A 126 4.54 7.77 21.79
N SER A 127 5.79 7.29 21.72
CA SER A 127 6.95 8.18 21.61
C SER A 127 6.96 8.90 20.26
N ARG A 128 6.59 8.21 19.17
CA ARG A 128 6.40 8.81 17.84
C ARG A 128 5.40 9.96 17.86
N LEU A 129 4.22 9.75 18.47
CA LEU A 129 3.20 10.80 18.58
C LEU A 129 3.69 12.01 19.40
N LYS A 130 4.37 11.78 20.53
CA LYS A 130 4.94 12.85 21.36
C LYS A 130 5.99 13.67 20.60
N TYR A 131 6.83 12.99 19.81
CA TYR A 131 7.82 13.66 18.98
C TYR A 131 7.16 14.57 17.93
N ILE A 132 6.15 14.07 17.20
CA ILE A 132 5.42 14.88 16.21
C ILE A 132 4.73 16.08 16.86
N ASP A 133 4.13 15.90 18.05
CA ASP A 133 3.49 17.00 18.77
C ASP A 133 4.50 18.08 19.22
N SER A 134 5.76 17.71 19.48
CA SER A 134 6.81 18.64 19.90
C SER A 134 7.29 19.59 18.78
N ILE A 135 6.99 19.29 17.51
CA ILE A 135 7.40 20.11 16.37
C ILE A 135 6.43 21.29 16.23
N GLU A 136 6.82 22.50 16.63
CA GLU A 136 5.89 23.65 16.67
C GLU A 136 5.40 24.09 15.29
N SER A 137 6.32 24.20 14.33
CA SER A 137 6.06 24.63 12.95
C SER A 137 5.07 23.70 12.25
N PHE A 138 3.99 24.26 11.70
CA PHE A 138 2.99 23.48 10.97
C PHE A 138 3.61 22.74 9.78
N ASN A 139 4.42 23.45 8.98
CA ASN A 139 5.01 22.89 7.78
C ASN A 139 6.02 21.78 8.11
N ASP A 140 6.85 21.97 9.15
CA ASP A 140 7.83 20.95 9.56
C ASP A 140 7.15 19.73 10.19
N ARG A 141 6.08 19.93 10.97
CA ARG A 141 5.27 18.83 11.52
C ARG A 141 4.66 17.98 10.41
N TRP A 142 4.08 18.62 9.40
CA TRP A 142 3.52 17.90 8.25
C TRP A 142 4.59 17.25 7.38
N LEU A 143 5.79 17.84 7.28
CA LEU A 143 6.91 17.22 6.59
C LEU A 143 7.33 15.93 7.29
N GLU A 144 7.48 15.98 8.62
CA GLU A 144 7.81 14.82 9.44
C GLU A 144 6.76 13.69 9.31
N VAL A 145 5.48 14.05 9.26
CA VAL A 145 4.38 13.10 9.09
C VAL A 145 4.41 12.45 7.72
N ILE A 146 4.56 13.23 6.63
CA ILE A 146 4.63 12.70 5.27
C ILE A 146 5.90 11.89 5.05
N GLN A 147 7.04 12.31 5.60
CA GLN A 147 8.26 11.52 5.62
C GLN A 147 8.08 10.21 6.39
N GLY A 148 7.35 10.22 7.51
CA GLY A 148 7.00 9.01 8.24
C GLY A 148 6.20 8.00 7.40
N VAL A 149 5.23 8.46 6.61
CA VAL A 149 4.49 7.59 5.66
C VAL A 149 5.43 7.02 4.59
N LEU A 150 6.26 7.87 3.98
CA LEU A 150 7.18 7.44 2.91
C LEU A 150 8.25 6.47 3.41
N ALA A 151 8.85 6.74 4.58
CA ALA A 151 9.81 5.86 5.22
C ALA A 151 9.16 4.56 5.69
N GLY A 152 7.92 4.64 6.21
CA GLY A 152 7.10 3.48 6.54
C GLY A 152 6.85 2.58 5.33
N ASN A 153 6.55 3.15 4.17
CA ASN A 153 6.32 2.41 2.93
C ASN A 153 7.57 1.65 2.41
N VAL A 154 8.77 1.95 2.94
CA VAL A 154 9.97 1.15 2.64
C VAL A 154 9.82 -0.28 3.16
N PHE A 155 9.03 -0.53 4.22
CA PHE A 155 8.83 -1.85 4.83
C PHE A 155 7.85 -2.73 4.03
N ASP A 156 8.22 -3.03 2.80
CA ASP A 156 7.46 -3.83 1.83
C ASP A 156 8.22 -5.11 1.47
N TRP A 157 7.70 -6.25 1.92
CA TRP A 157 8.30 -7.56 1.70
C TRP A 157 8.11 -8.09 0.26
N GLY A 158 7.24 -7.47 -0.53
CA GLY A 158 7.09 -7.71 -1.97
C GLY A 158 8.22 -7.12 -2.81
N SER A 159 9.07 -6.26 -2.24
CA SER A 159 10.24 -5.73 -2.93
C SER A 159 11.49 -6.56 -2.64
N LYS A 160 12.18 -6.99 -3.70
CA LYS A 160 13.48 -7.68 -3.58
C LYS A 160 14.50 -6.84 -2.81
N ALA A 161 14.63 -5.55 -3.14
CA ALA A 161 15.66 -4.70 -2.53
C ALA A 161 15.38 -4.42 -1.06
N VAL A 162 14.11 -4.30 -0.69
CA VAL A 162 13.70 -4.13 0.71
C VAL A 162 13.89 -5.44 1.48
N SER A 163 13.44 -6.57 0.94
CA SER A 163 13.61 -7.87 1.60
C SER A 163 15.09 -8.13 1.90
N ASP A 164 16.00 -7.81 0.97
CA ASP A 164 17.44 -7.99 1.19
C ASP A 164 17.98 -7.07 2.32
N ILE A 165 17.43 -5.85 2.49
CA ILE A 165 17.75 -4.94 3.61
C ILE A 165 17.24 -5.50 4.94
N LEU A 166 15.95 -5.89 4.99
CA LEU A 166 15.31 -6.36 6.22
C LEU A 166 15.88 -7.71 6.68
N ASP A 167 16.24 -8.60 5.75
CA ASP A 167 16.93 -9.85 6.06
C ASP A 167 18.35 -9.60 6.60
N GLY A 168 19.00 -8.51 6.15
CA GLY A 168 20.38 -8.15 6.52
C GLY A 168 20.50 -7.29 7.79
N ASN A 169 19.42 -6.62 8.23
CA ASN A 169 19.42 -5.76 9.41
C ASN A 169 18.13 -5.93 10.23
N PRO A 170 18.13 -6.82 11.24
CA PRO A 170 16.97 -7.05 12.11
C PRO A 170 16.51 -5.84 12.93
N ASP A 171 17.41 -4.89 13.18
CA ASP A 171 17.16 -3.68 13.97
C ASP A 171 16.78 -2.48 13.07
N PHE A 172 16.50 -2.72 11.79
CA PHE A 172 16.13 -1.68 10.84
C PHE A 172 14.82 -0.97 11.26
N ASP A 173 14.93 0.33 11.55
CA ASP A 173 13.84 1.15 12.07
C ASP A 173 13.39 2.26 11.09
N LEU A 174 12.40 3.05 11.51
CA LEU A 174 11.88 4.16 10.71
C LEU A 174 12.96 5.21 10.39
N ASN A 175 13.90 5.48 11.30
CA ASN A 175 14.96 6.46 11.09
C ASN A 175 15.97 5.96 10.05
N ASN A 176 16.29 4.67 10.08
CA ASN A 176 17.10 4.04 9.03
C ASN A 176 16.41 4.17 7.67
N ALA A 177 15.10 3.93 7.60
CA ALA A 177 14.32 4.09 6.37
C ALA A 177 14.31 5.53 5.84
N VAL A 178 14.23 6.54 6.72
CA VAL A 178 14.38 7.96 6.32
C VAL A 178 15.75 8.21 5.66
N GLY A 179 16.82 7.56 6.13
CA GLY A 179 18.15 7.66 5.54
C GLY A 179 18.30 6.98 4.17
N ILE A 180 17.38 6.09 3.80
CA ILE A 180 17.39 5.38 2.50
C ILE A 180 16.64 6.17 1.43
N ILE A 181 15.52 6.79 1.79
CA ILE A 181 14.69 7.49 0.82
C ILE A 181 15.38 8.78 0.35
N GLN A 182 15.07 9.18 -0.89
CA GLN A 182 15.60 10.40 -1.48
C GLN A 182 15.30 11.64 -0.60
N PRO A 183 16.30 12.48 -0.26
CA PRO A 183 16.03 13.77 0.36
C PRO A 183 15.31 14.71 -0.62
N ARG A 184 14.61 15.72 -0.10
CA ARG A 184 13.99 16.73 -0.97
C ARG A 184 15.06 17.49 -1.79
N PRO A 185 14.78 17.90 -3.04
CA PRO A 185 13.52 17.71 -3.74
C PRO A 185 13.30 16.26 -4.19
N TRP A 186 12.10 15.75 -3.93
CA TRP A 186 11.70 14.42 -4.37
C TRP A 186 11.46 14.34 -5.88
N PHE A 187 11.47 13.13 -6.44
CA PHE A 187 11.22 12.91 -7.86
C PHE A 187 9.86 13.47 -8.33
N LYS A 188 8.82 13.29 -7.52
CA LYS A 188 7.60 14.12 -7.56
C LYS A 188 7.48 14.79 -6.21
N ASP A 189 7.65 16.11 -6.18
CA ASP A 189 7.63 16.90 -4.95
C ASP A 189 6.55 17.98 -5.05
N ASN A 190 5.32 17.61 -4.66
CA ASN A 190 4.21 18.55 -4.49
C ASN A 190 3.81 18.68 -3.02
N PHE A 191 4.76 18.42 -2.12
CA PHE A 191 4.54 18.52 -0.68
C PHE A 191 4.10 19.93 -0.26
N ASP A 192 4.82 20.96 -0.71
CA ASP A 192 4.51 22.33 -0.30
C ASP A 192 3.10 22.74 -0.76
N LEU A 193 2.70 22.34 -1.97
CA LEU A 193 1.34 22.58 -2.49
C LEU A 193 0.26 21.87 -1.65
N PHE A 194 0.51 20.61 -1.26
CA PHE A 194 -0.39 19.85 -0.40
C PHE A 194 -0.53 20.51 0.97
N VAL A 195 0.59 20.89 1.60
CA VAL A 195 0.62 21.52 2.92
C VAL A 195 -0.05 22.88 2.91
N ASP A 196 0.19 23.70 1.89
CA ASP A 196 -0.46 25.00 1.75
C ASP A 196 -1.98 24.85 1.59
N LYS A 197 -2.44 23.83 0.83
CA LYS A 197 -3.88 23.53 0.68
C LYS A 197 -4.52 23.16 2.02
N ILE A 198 -3.97 22.20 2.76
CA ILE A 198 -4.58 21.74 4.03
C ILE A 198 -4.48 22.80 5.13
N LYS A 199 -3.46 23.66 5.10
CA LYS A 199 -3.29 24.75 6.06
C LYS A 199 -4.34 25.84 5.90
N THR A 200 -4.72 26.12 4.64
CA THR A 200 -5.66 27.20 4.31
C THR A 200 -7.11 26.72 4.24
N CYS A 201 -7.32 25.51 3.74
CA CYS A 201 -8.63 24.92 3.52
C CYS A 201 -8.54 23.41 3.81
N PRO A 202 -8.62 23.01 5.09
CA PRO A 202 -8.70 21.61 5.49
C PRO A 202 -9.83 20.87 4.79
N TYR A 203 -9.65 19.57 4.59
CA TYR A 203 -10.65 18.71 3.96
C TYR A 203 -11.77 18.36 4.95
N GLU A 204 -12.98 18.19 4.46
CA GLU A 204 -14.10 17.65 5.22
C GLU A 204 -14.01 16.13 5.37
N LYS A 205 -13.60 15.42 4.29
CA LYS A 205 -13.52 13.95 4.28
C LYS A 205 -12.41 13.41 3.36
N VAL A 206 -11.41 12.80 3.98
CA VAL A 206 -10.32 12.10 3.29
C VAL A 206 -10.54 10.59 3.28
N VAL A 207 -10.28 9.96 2.14
CA VAL A 207 -10.19 8.48 2.01
C VAL A 207 -8.75 8.09 1.76
N ILE A 208 -8.20 7.18 2.57
CA ILE A 208 -6.81 6.70 2.46
C ILE A 208 -6.83 5.21 2.13
N PHE A 209 -6.30 4.85 0.97
CA PHE A 209 -6.02 3.47 0.60
C PHE A 209 -4.63 3.10 1.12
N VAL A 210 -4.59 2.30 2.18
CA VAL A 210 -3.37 1.95 2.92
C VAL A 210 -2.68 0.72 2.33
N ASP A 211 -1.36 0.65 2.50
CA ASP A 211 -0.47 -0.40 1.97
C ASP A 211 -0.16 -1.44 3.07
N ASN A 212 1.00 -1.35 3.73
CA ASN A 212 1.56 -2.42 4.54
C ASN A 212 1.20 -2.32 6.02
N ALA A 213 1.14 -3.47 6.71
CA ALA A 213 1.09 -3.53 8.17
C ALA A 213 2.44 -3.13 8.80
N GLY A 214 2.54 -3.21 10.13
CA GLY A 214 3.81 -2.93 10.80
C GLY A 214 4.14 -1.45 10.89
N ILE A 215 5.41 -1.11 10.67
CA ILE A 215 5.94 0.26 10.78
C ILE A 215 5.22 1.22 9.84
N ASP A 216 4.90 0.77 8.62
CA ASP A 216 4.19 1.55 7.61
C ASP A 216 2.87 2.13 8.14
N PHE A 217 1.94 1.23 8.50
CA PHE A 217 0.66 1.64 9.04
C PHE A 217 0.79 2.35 10.40
N VAL A 218 1.52 1.77 11.35
CA VAL A 218 1.49 2.23 12.76
C VAL A 218 2.28 3.51 12.98
N LEU A 219 3.43 3.68 12.34
CA LEU A 219 4.31 4.84 12.55
C LEU A 219 4.27 5.85 11.40
N GLY A 220 3.64 5.51 10.27
CA GLY A 220 3.38 6.40 9.14
C GLY A 220 1.90 6.82 9.03
N ILE A 221 1.02 5.89 8.65
CA ILE A 221 -0.40 6.19 8.36
C ILE A 221 -1.19 6.64 9.59
N LEU A 222 -1.00 6.03 10.76
CA LEU A 222 -1.73 6.44 11.97
C LEU A 222 -1.39 7.87 12.40
N PRO A 223 -0.11 8.31 12.43
CA PRO A 223 0.21 9.72 12.63
C PRO A 223 -0.40 10.67 11.60
N LEU A 224 -0.37 10.31 10.30
CA LEU A 224 -1.04 11.10 9.25
C LEU A 224 -2.55 11.24 9.52
N THR A 225 -3.20 10.11 9.83
CA THR A 225 -4.62 10.05 10.18
C THR A 225 -4.92 10.95 11.37
N ARG A 226 -4.09 10.91 12.40
CA ARG A 226 -4.24 11.73 13.61
C ARG A 226 -4.11 13.23 13.30
N GLU A 227 -3.16 13.65 12.48
CA GLU A 227 -3.01 15.07 12.14
C GLU A 227 -4.19 15.57 11.27
N LEU A 228 -4.72 14.74 10.37
CA LEU A 228 -5.97 15.06 9.65
C LEU A 228 -7.15 15.24 10.63
N LEU A 229 -7.30 14.33 11.59
CA LEU A 229 -8.37 14.41 12.60
C LEU A 229 -8.24 15.66 13.50
N LYS A 230 -7.01 16.13 13.79
CA LYS A 230 -6.79 17.39 14.52
C LYS A 230 -7.27 18.63 13.74
N LEU A 231 -7.42 18.53 12.43
CA LEU A 231 -8.02 19.54 11.56
C LEU A 231 -9.54 19.34 11.37
N ASP A 232 -10.17 18.47 12.18
CA ASP A 232 -11.59 18.09 12.11
C ASP A 232 -12.01 17.35 10.82
N THR A 233 -11.04 16.88 10.03
CA THR A 233 -11.28 16.08 8.83
C THR A 233 -11.80 14.68 9.20
N LYS A 234 -12.89 14.23 8.55
CA LYS A 234 -13.33 12.83 8.64
C LYS A 234 -12.39 11.95 7.82
N VAL A 235 -11.85 10.88 8.41
CA VAL A 235 -10.91 9.97 7.74
C VAL A 235 -11.54 8.59 7.55
N ILE A 236 -11.47 8.07 6.33
CA ILE A 236 -11.83 6.70 5.98
C ILE A 236 -10.56 5.95 5.60
N LEU A 237 -10.16 4.99 6.43
CA LEU A 237 -9.05 4.08 6.12
C LEU A 237 -9.57 2.86 5.37
N VAL A 238 -8.93 2.52 4.26
CA VAL A 238 -9.37 1.44 3.38
C VAL A 238 -8.26 0.40 3.22
N GLY A 239 -8.48 -0.79 3.78
CA GLY A 239 -7.58 -1.95 3.67
C GLY A 239 -8.09 -3.01 2.70
N ASN A 240 -7.27 -4.03 2.46
CA ASN A 240 -7.62 -5.13 1.57
C ASN A 240 -8.77 -5.99 2.10
N SER A 241 -9.60 -6.53 1.21
CA SER A 241 -10.61 -7.52 1.60
C SER A 241 -10.00 -8.89 1.88
N MET A 242 -8.92 -9.25 1.18
CA MET A 242 -8.20 -10.50 1.35
C MET A 242 -6.70 -10.23 1.56
N PRO A 243 -5.98 -11.09 2.31
CA PRO A 243 -4.54 -10.97 2.46
C PRO A 243 -3.82 -11.00 1.10
N ALA A 244 -2.81 -10.15 0.98
CA ALA A 244 -1.85 -10.14 -0.11
C ALA A 244 -0.54 -9.57 0.44
N LEU A 245 0.56 -10.33 0.34
CA LEU A 245 1.83 -9.95 0.96
C LEU A 245 1.64 -9.48 2.43
N ASN A 246 2.36 -8.43 2.84
CA ASN A 246 2.23 -7.80 4.15
C ASN A 246 1.23 -6.64 4.19
N ASP A 247 0.30 -6.55 3.22
CA ASP A 247 -0.74 -5.53 3.20
C ASP A 247 -1.72 -5.65 4.37
N VAL A 248 -2.23 -4.50 4.83
CA VAL A 248 -3.28 -4.43 5.85
C VAL A 248 -4.61 -4.88 5.26
N THR A 249 -5.23 -5.89 5.86
CA THR A 249 -6.62 -6.25 5.57
C THR A 249 -7.60 -5.40 6.39
N TYR A 250 -8.86 -5.28 5.94
CA TYR A 250 -9.92 -4.58 6.69
C TYR A 250 -10.14 -5.13 8.10
N LYS A 251 -9.96 -6.45 8.31
CA LYS A 251 -10.09 -7.05 9.64
C LYS A 251 -8.97 -6.59 10.56
N GLU A 252 -7.73 -6.64 10.07
CA GLU A 252 -6.55 -6.17 10.79
C GLU A 252 -6.62 -4.67 11.06
N LEU A 253 -7.04 -3.89 10.07
CA LEU A 253 -7.24 -2.44 10.19
C LEU A 253 -8.11 -2.08 11.38
N LYS A 254 -9.24 -2.77 11.56
CA LYS A 254 -10.12 -2.55 12.73
C LYS A 254 -9.40 -2.86 14.05
N SER A 255 -8.66 -3.96 14.12
CA SER A 255 -7.88 -4.31 15.32
C SER A 255 -6.78 -3.30 15.61
N TYR A 256 -6.10 -2.78 14.58
CA TYR A 256 -5.05 -1.78 14.76
C TYR A 256 -5.60 -0.43 15.22
N ILE A 257 -6.79 -0.04 14.73
CA ILE A 257 -7.47 1.17 15.19
C ILE A 257 -7.97 1.06 16.63
N ASP A 258 -8.49 -0.11 17.01
CA ASP A 258 -8.86 -0.39 18.40
C ASP A 258 -7.64 -0.29 19.32
N GLU A 259 -6.54 -0.95 18.95
CA GLU A 259 -5.26 -0.89 19.68
C GLU A 259 -4.76 0.57 19.81
N ALA A 260 -4.69 1.30 18.70
CA ALA A 260 -4.23 2.69 18.66
C ALA A 260 -5.08 3.63 19.54
N SER A 261 -6.37 3.32 19.74
CA SER A 261 -7.28 4.09 20.60
C SER A 261 -6.93 3.98 22.09
N HIS A 262 -6.17 2.96 22.51
CA HIS A 262 -5.63 2.88 23.88
C HIS A 262 -4.47 3.86 24.11
N TYR A 263 -3.76 4.25 23.05
CA TYR A 263 -2.60 5.15 23.11
C TYR A 263 -2.96 6.62 22.85
N CYS A 264 -4.04 6.90 22.11
CA CYS A 264 -4.34 8.24 21.63
C CYS A 264 -5.84 8.62 21.77
N ASN A 265 -6.13 9.61 22.61
CA ASN A 265 -7.50 10.11 22.81
C ASN A 265 -8.12 10.71 21.54
N ILE A 266 -7.32 11.29 20.63
CA ILE A 266 -7.83 11.83 19.36
C ILE A 266 -8.38 10.70 18.49
N LEU A 267 -7.62 9.60 18.33
CA LEU A 267 -8.08 8.42 17.58
C LEU A 267 -9.29 7.79 18.25
N LYS A 268 -9.24 7.61 19.58
CA LYS A 268 -10.34 7.06 20.38
C LYS A 268 -11.65 7.84 20.20
N ASN A 269 -11.58 9.17 20.32
CA ASN A 269 -12.75 10.03 20.16
C ASN A 269 -13.23 10.02 18.70
N ALA A 270 -12.31 10.04 17.73
CA ALA A 270 -12.68 10.00 16.32
C ALA A 270 -13.43 8.71 15.94
N VAL A 271 -13.05 7.56 16.49
CA VAL A 271 -13.79 6.30 16.32
C VAL A 271 -15.18 6.41 16.93
N LYS A 272 -15.26 6.87 18.19
CA LYS A 272 -16.53 7.05 18.91
C LYS A 272 -17.51 7.98 18.18
N ASP A 273 -16.98 9.06 17.61
CA ASP A 273 -17.76 10.11 16.97
C ASP A 273 -17.97 9.86 15.46
N ASN A 274 -17.59 8.68 14.96
CA ASN A 274 -17.67 8.28 13.54
C ASN A 274 -16.92 9.24 12.58
N LYS A 275 -15.87 9.89 13.07
CA LYS A 275 -14.90 10.69 12.31
C LYS A 275 -13.74 9.85 11.77
N LEU A 276 -13.46 8.68 12.35
CA LEU A 276 -12.52 7.68 11.81
C LEU A 276 -13.26 6.37 11.53
N LEU A 277 -13.28 5.94 10.27
CA LEU A 277 -13.95 4.72 9.84
C LEU A 277 -13.00 3.80 9.06
N CYS A 278 -13.25 2.49 9.14
CA CYS A 278 -12.53 1.47 8.39
C CYS A 278 -13.42 0.88 7.30
N CYS A 279 -12.88 0.65 6.11
CA CYS A 279 -13.56 0.01 4.99
C CYS A 279 -12.66 -1.03 4.31
N GLU A 280 -13.27 -1.93 3.55
CA GLU A 280 -12.56 -2.87 2.68
C GLU A 280 -12.62 -2.39 1.22
N ASN A 281 -11.53 -2.56 0.47
CA ASN A 281 -11.43 -2.13 -0.93
C ASN A 281 -11.80 -3.22 -1.94
N GLY A 282 -12.12 -4.43 -1.48
CA GLY A 282 -12.49 -5.53 -2.36
C GLY A 282 -11.35 -6.23 -3.09
N GLN A 283 -10.10 -5.78 -2.89
CA GLN A 283 -8.91 -6.31 -3.56
C GLN A 283 -8.42 -7.60 -2.88
N LYS A 284 -7.75 -8.43 -3.69
CA LYS A 284 -7.17 -9.73 -3.29
C LYS A 284 -5.67 -9.86 -3.59
N GLY A 285 -5.08 -8.78 -4.10
CA GLY A 285 -3.67 -8.62 -4.42
C GLY A 285 -3.20 -7.25 -3.91
N PRO A 286 -1.90 -6.92 -4.06
CA PRO A 286 -1.31 -5.71 -3.50
C PRO A 286 -1.49 -4.44 -4.37
N CYS A 287 -2.24 -4.55 -5.45
CA CYS A 287 -2.55 -3.44 -6.35
C CYS A 287 -4.01 -2.99 -6.17
N LEU A 288 -4.36 -1.82 -6.74
CA LEU A 288 -5.68 -1.24 -6.58
C LEU A 288 -6.34 -1.00 -7.94
N ASP A 289 -7.36 -1.80 -8.26
CA ASP A 289 -8.23 -1.56 -9.40
C ASP A 289 -9.48 -0.78 -8.98
N LEU A 290 -9.53 0.50 -9.35
CA LEU A 290 -10.65 1.40 -9.05
C LEU A 290 -11.90 1.14 -9.90
N THR A 291 -11.86 0.22 -10.86
CA THR A 291 -13.08 -0.25 -11.55
C THR A 291 -13.89 -1.26 -10.72
N ASN A 292 -13.27 -1.85 -9.69
CA ASN A 292 -13.80 -3.01 -8.98
C ASN A 292 -13.84 -2.83 -7.45
N LEU A 293 -14.45 -1.75 -6.98
CA LEU A 293 -14.61 -1.49 -5.54
C LEU A 293 -15.95 -2.04 -5.00
N PRO A 294 -16.05 -2.37 -3.71
CA PRO A 294 -17.32 -2.64 -3.06
C PRO A 294 -18.24 -1.42 -3.15
N LYS A 295 -19.52 -1.63 -3.53
CA LYS A 295 -20.50 -0.56 -3.64
C LYS A 295 -20.70 0.23 -2.34
N ALA A 296 -20.55 -0.44 -1.19
CA ALA A 296 -20.59 0.22 0.12
C ALA A 296 -19.46 1.26 0.27
N LEU A 297 -18.24 0.94 -0.18
CA LEU A 297 -17.13 1.89 -0.21
C LEU A 297 -17.42 3.02 -1.20
N CYS A 298 -17.89 2.73 -2.41
CA CYS A 298 -18.26 3.77 -3.39
C CYS A 298 -19.29 4.76 -2.82
N ASN A 299 -20.31 4.28 -2.10
CA ASN A 299 -21.30 5.15 -1.48
C ASN A 299 -20.69 6.10 -0.43
N ILE A 300 -19.71 5.62 0.35
CA ILE A 300 -18.98 6.45 1.33
C ILE A 300 -18.15 7.53 0.62
N MET A 301 -17.56 7.18 -0.53
CA MET A 301 -16.70 8.05 -1.34
C MET A 301 -17.47 9.16 -2.07
N LEU A 302 -18.79 9.09 -2.21
CA LEU A 302 -19.59 10.12 -2.92
C LEU A 302 -19.47 11.54 -2.34
N THR A 303 -19.12 11.66 -1.05
CA THR A 303 -18.95 12.96 -0.38
C THR A 303 -17.51 13.16 0.12
N THR A 304 -16.55 12.46 -0.48
CA THR A 304 -15.12 12.64 -0.24
C THR A 304 -14.63 13.83 -1.04
N ASP A 305 -13.75 14.64 -0.46
CA ASP A 305 -13.13 15.80 -1.12
C ASP A 305 -11.62 15.63 -1.32
N CYS A 306 -11.01 14.56 -0.77
CA CYS A 306 -9.64 14.17 -1.09
C CYS A 306 -9.42 12.65 -0.98
N VAL A 307 -8.64 12.08 -1.92
CA VAL A 307 -8.20 10.68 -1.92
C VAL A 307 -6.68 10.57 -1.79
N ILE A 308 -6.22 9.76 -0.85
CA ILE A 308 -4.81 9.44 -0.67
C ILE A 308 -4.57 7.99 -1.09
N LEU A 309 -3.65 7.79 -2.02
CA LEU A 309 -3.18 6.47 -2.43
C LEU A 309 -1.77 6.27 -1.91
N GLU A 310 -1.60 5.28 -1.05
CA GLU A 310 -0.32 4.96 -0.45
C GLU A 310 0.27 3.69 -1.07
N GLY A 311 1.58 3.71 -1.31
CA GLY A 311 2.35 2.53 -1.71
C GLY A 311 2.57 2.36 -3.21
N MET A 312 3.68 1.70 -3.53
CA MET A 312 4.11 1.47 -4.91
C MET A 312 3.08 0.64 -5.69
N GLY A 313 2.47 -0.38 -5.07
CA GLY A 313 1.45 -1.22 -5.72
C GLY A 313 0.21 -0.45 -6.13
N ARG A 314 -0.32 0.39 -5.24
CA ARG A 314 -1.60 1.10 -5.39
C ARG A 314 -1.50 2.44 -6.10
N ALA A 315 -0.36 3.12 -6.01
CA ALA A 315 -0.20 4.48 -6.53
C ALA A 315 0.78 4.60 -7.72
N ILE A 316 1.65 3.61 -7.94
CA ILE A 316 2.67 3.63 -9.01
C ILE A 316 2.48 2.49 -10.01
N GLN A 317 2.50 1.23 -9.59
CA GLN A 317 2.24 0.08 -10.47
C GLN A 317 0.80 0.12 -10.98
N THR A 318 -0.11 0.58 -10.11
CA THR A 318 -1.44 1.00 -10.50
C THR A 318 -1.71 2.46 -10.18
N ASN A 319 -2.63 3.09 -10.91
CA ASN A 319 -3.15 4.44 -10.66
C ASN A 319 -2.18 5.62 -10.81
N PHE A 320 -0.98 5.42 -11.34
CA PHE A 320 -0.01 6.53 -11.48
C PHE A 320 -0.59 7.69 -12.30
N TYR A 321 -1.23 7.36 -13.42
CA TYR A 321 -1.91 8.31 -14.30
C TYR A 321 -3.38 8.54 -13.97
N ALA A 322 -3.93 7.89 -12.95
CA ALA A 322 -5.32 8.08 -12.56
C ALA A 322 -5.57 9.53 -12.13
N THR A 323 -6.66 10.09 -12.65
CA THR A 323 -7.14 11.44 -12.36
C THR A 323 -8.50 11.38 -11.69
N PHE A 324 -8.72 12.25 -10.71
CA PHE A 324 -9.92 12.27 -9.88
C PHE A 324 -10.71 13.58 -10.07
N ILE A 325 -11.98 13.57 -9.71
CA ILE A 325 -12.82 14.78 -9.61
C ILE A 325 -12.63 15.52 -8.28
N VAL A 326 -11.81 14.96 -7.39
CA VAL A 326 -11.41 15.50 -6.09
C VAL A 326 -9.89 15.63 -6.02
N ASP A 327 -9.39 16.31 -4.99
CA ASP A 327 -7.96 16.39 -4.74
C ASP A 327 -7.38 14.98 -4.52
N CYS A 328 -6.17 14.74 -5.00
CA CYS A 328 -5.53 13.44 -4.88
C CYS A 328 -4.06 13.58 -4.47
N LEU A 329 -3.67 12.84 -3.45
CA LEU A 329 -2.28 12.69 -3.03
C LEU A 329 -1.82 11.25 -3.24
N LYS A 330 -0.69 11.07 -3.94
CA LYS A 330 -0.02 9.78 -4.07
C LYS A 330 1.28 9.81 -3.29
N LEU A 331 1.45 8.88 -2.36
CA LEU A 331 2.64 8.74 -1.52
C LEU A 331 3.25 7.36 -1.75
N ALA A 332 4.44 7.30 -2.33
CA ALA A 332 5.12 6.03 -2.58
C ALA A 332 6.64 6.18 -2.66
N VAL A 333 7.34 5.09 -2.38
CA VAL A 333 8.77 4.94 -2.64
C VAL A 333 8.98 3.95 -3.79
N LEU A 334 9.84 4.30 -4.76
CA LEU A 334 10.13 3.45 -5.91
C LEU A 334 11.09 2.33 -5.51
N LYS A 335 10.53 1.19 -5.12
CA LYS A 335 11.25 0.04 -4.56
C LYS A 335 11.81 -0.93 -5.62
N ASN A 336 11.41 -0.77 -6.88
CA ASN A 336 11.88 -1.58 -8.01
C ASN A 336 12.74 -0.72 -8.97
N GLU A 337 14.00 -1.10 -9.17
CA GLU A 337 14.96 -0.32 -9.96
C GLU A 337 14.53 -0.17 -11.43
N TRP A 338 13.99 -1.22 -12.04
CA TRP A 338 13.55 -1.18 -13.44
C TRP A 338 12.35 -0.24 -13.59
N LEU A 339 11.35 -0.36 -12.71
CA LEU A 339 10.19 0.53 -12.69
C LEU A 339 10.64 1.99 -12.50
N ALA A 340 11.54 2.24 -11.56
CA ALA A 340 12.06 3.58 -11.32
C ALA A 340 12.71 4.15 -12.59
N LYS A 341 13.60 3.38 -13.23
CA LYS A 341 14.27 3.78 -14.48
C LYS A 341 13.27 4.02 -15.62
N SER A 342 12.23 3.19 -15.73
CA SER A 342 11.19 3.35 -16.76
C SER A 342 10.40 4.65 -16.61
N LEU A 343 10.32 5.19 -15.38
CA LEU A 343 9.70 6.47 -15.07
C LEU A 343 10.70 7.65 -15.14
N GLY A 344 11.98 7.41 -15.43
CA GLY A 344 13.03 8.44 -15.39
C GLY A 344 13.54 8.77 -13.99
N ALA A 345 13.40 7.84 -13.04
CA ALA A 345 13.82 7.95 -11.64
C ALA A 345 14.88 6.89 -11.28
N SER A 346 15.38 6.97 -10.04
CA SER A 346 16.25 5.95 -9.45
C SER A 346 15.52 5.17 -8.35
N GLN A 347 16.06 4.01 -7.97
CA GLN A 347 15.53 3.24 -6.85
C GLN A 347 15.55 4.09 -5.56
N PHE A 348 14.52 3.91 -4.73
CA PHE A 348 14.23 4.68 -3.51
C PHE A 348 13.92 6.17 -3.72
N PHE A 349 13.72 6.61 -4.98
CA PHE A 349 13.15 7.92 -5.25
C PHE A 349 11.71 7.99 -4.75
N VAL A 350 11.34 9.18 -4.31
CA VAL A 350 10.10 9.45 -3.61
C VAL A 350 9.08 10.07 -4.54
N VAL A 351 7.84 9.61 -4.45
CA VAL A 351 6.68 10.21 -5.08
C VAL A 351 5.78 10.78 -4.00
N CYS A 352 5.72 12.11 -3.95
CA CYS A 352 4.69 12.89 -3.29
C CYS A 352 3.99 13.72 -4.38
N ASP A 353 3.08 13.08 -5.11
CA ASP A 353 2.35 13.67 -6.24
C ASP A 353 0.98 14.13 -5.77
N PHE A 354 0.83 15.45 -5.57
CA PHE A 354 -0.42 16.08 -5.16
C PHE A 354 -1.04 16.82 -6.35
N LYS A 355 -2.30 16.50 -6.63
CA LYS A 355 -3.06 17.09 -7.72
C LYS A 355 -4.36 17.66 -7.17
N ILE A 356 -4.58 18.95 -7.44
CA ILE A 356 -5.85 19.62 -7.15
C ILE A 356 -6.88 19.17 -8.18
N ALA A 357 -8.13 18.99 -7.75
CA ALA A 357 -9.26 18.79 -8.63
C ALA A 357 -9.35 19.97 -9.62
N THR A 358 -9.19 19.67 -10.91
CA THR A 358 -9.44 20.63 -12.00
C THR A 358 -10.83 20.51 -12.56
#